data_AF-A0A954MYS3-F1
#
_entry.id   AF-A0A954MYS3-F1
#
_cell.length_a   1.000
_cell.length_b   1.000
_cell.length_c   1.000
_cell.angle_alpha   90.00
_cell.angle_beta   90.00
_cell.angle_gamma   90.00
#
_symmetry.space_group_name_H-M   'P 1'
#
loop_
_entity.id
_entity.type
_entity.pdbx_description
1 polymer ?
#
loop_
_entity_poly.entity_id
_entity_poly.type
_entity_poly.pdbx_seq_one_letter_code
_entity_poly.pdbx_strand_id
1 'polypeptide(L)' 'MPSSPCAQLDPPGRLLMGPGPSDVHPRVLAALGAPTVGHLDPYFLKVMDETQSMLRTVFQTTN' A
#
# COMPACT_ATOMS: atom_id res chain seq x y z
N MET A 1 -32.06 -3.89 16.14
CA MET A 1 -31.47 -3.06 15.08
C MET A 1 -31.47 -3.88 13.80
N PRO A 2 -32.23 -3.53 12.74
CA PRO A 2 -32.16 -4.28 11.50
C PRO A 2 -30.79 -4.02 10.87
N SER A 3 -29.98 -5.07 10.77
CA SER A 3 -28.69 -5.05 10.08
C SER A 3 -28.95 -5.06 8.57
N SER A 4 -29.11 -3.89 7.96
CA SER A 4 -29.01 -3.79 6.50
C SER A 4 -27.66 -4.35 6.06
N PRO A 5 -27.58 -5.22 5.05
CA PRO A 5 -26.30 -5.64 4.52
C PRO A 5 -25.59 -4.39 3.98
N CYS A 6 -24.43 -4.08 4.56
CA CYS A 6 -23.59 -2.99 4.09
C CYS A 6 -23.23 -3.30 2.63
N ALA A 7 -23.69 -2.48 1.68
CA ALA A 7 -23.40 -2.68 0.27
C ALA A 7 -21.89 -2.59 0.01
N GLN A 8 -21.40 -3.39 -0.92
CA GLN A 8 -19.98 -3.38 -1.32
C GLN A 8 -19.60 -1.98 -1.80
N LEU A 9 -18.45 -1.46 -1.33
CA LEU A 9 -17.92 -0.19 -1.77
C LEU A 9 -17.40 -0.32 -3.21
N ASP A 10 -17.99 0.43 -4.13
CA ASP A 10 -17.59 0.51 -5.54
C ASP A 10 -17.50 1.99 -5.97
N PRO A 11 -16.43 2.71 -5.58
CA PRO A 11 -16.26 4.10 -5.96
C PRO A 11 -15.91 4.22 -7.45
N PRO A 12 -16.43 5.24 -8.15
CA PRO A 12 -16.13 5.43 -9.56
C PRO A 12 -14.68 5.87 -9.78
N GLY A 13 -14.06 5.41 -10.87
CA GLY A 13 -12.72 5.83 -11.27
C GLY A 13 -12.63 7.35 -11.46
N ARG A 14 -11.51 7.93 -11.04
CA ARG A 14 -11.16 9.34 -11.22
C ARG A 14 -9.74 9.43 -11.76
N LEU A 15 -9.48 10.47 -12.54
CA LEU A 15 -8.14 10.86 -12.94
C LEU A 15 -7.71 12.04 -12.06
N LEU A 16 -6.75 11.82 -11.18
CA LEU A 16 -6.37 12.78 -10.15
C LEU A 16 -5.15 13.60 -10.60
N MET A 17 -5.42 14.82 -11.09
CA MET A 17 -4.41 15.78 -11.58
C MET A 17 -4.25 17.01 -10.64
N GLY A 18 -4.81 16.94 -9.44
CA GLY A 18 -4.68 17.98 -8.41
C GLY A 18 -3.37 17.88 -7.62
N PRO A 19 -3.16 18.75 -6.62
CA PRO A 19 -1.96 18.74 -5.77
C PRO A 19 -1.85 17.49 -4.88
N GLY A 20 -2.92 16.70 -4.77
CA GLY A 20 -2.98 15.48 -3.97
C GLY A 20 -4.39 15.24 -3.43
N PRO A 21 -4.79 13.98 -3.17
CA PRO A 21 -4.04 12.74 -3.40
C PRO A 21 -3.85 12.44 -4.91
N SER A 22 -2.87 11.60 -5.23
CA SER A 22 -2.60 11.11 -6.60
C SER A 22 -3.19 9.72 -6.81
N ASP A 23 -3.38 9.34 -8.08
CA ASP A 23 -3.77 7.98 -8.45
C ASP A 23 -2.72 6.94 -7.99
N VAL A 24 -3.19 5.88 -7.34
CA VAL A 24 -2.34 4.79 -6.84
C VAL A 24 -2.20 3.73 -7.92
N HIS A 25 -0.97 3.37 -8.28
CA HIS A 25 -0.72 2.33 -9.28
C HIS A 25 -1.35 0.98 -8.86
N PRO A 26 -2.04 0.24 -9.77
CA PRO A 26 -2.75 -1.01 -9.42
C PRO A 26 -1.94 -2.05 -8.64
N ARG A 27 -0.65 -2.20 -8.95
CA ARG A 27 0.30 -3.04 -8.20
C ARG A 27 0.37 -2.72 -6.70
N VAL A 28 0.27 -1.44 -6.30
CA VAL A 28 0.32 -1.04 -4.89
C VAL A 28 -0.98 -1.40 -4.18
N LEU A 29 -2.13 -1.19 -4.83
CA LEU A 29 -3.43 -1.61 -4.30
C LEU A 29 -3.52 -3.13 -4.11
N ALA A 30 -2.99 -3.88 -5.08
CA ALA A 30 -2.91 -5.34 -4.98
C ALA A 30 -2.03 -5.80 -3.80
N ALA A 31 -0.89 -5.11 -3.56
CA ALA A 31 -0.02 -5.40 -2.42
C ALA A 31 -0.69 -5.06 -1.07
N LEU A 32 -1.45 -3.97 -0.99
CA LEU A 32 -2.20 -3.59 0.21
C LEU A 32 -3.30 -4.59 0.58
N GLY A 33 -3.91 -5.24 -0.42
CA GLY A 33 -4.93 -6.28 -0.22
C GLY A 33 -4.37 -7.67 0.08
N ALA A 34 -3.04 -7.83 0.15
CA ALA A 34 -2.42 -9.12 0.42
C ALA A 34 -2.65 -9.57 1.88
N PRO A 35 -2.56 -10.88 2.19
CA PRO A 35 -2.66 -11.39 3.54
C PRO A 35 -1.65 -10.75 4.49
N THR A 36 -2.08 -10.52 5.74
CA THR A 36 -1.22 -9.97 6.78
C THR A 36 -0.13 -10.96 7.19
N VAL A 37 1.05 -10.44 7.48
CA VAL A 37 2.23 -11.22 7.90
C VAL A 37 2.61 -10.84 9.35
N GLY A 38 3.20 -11.78 10.10
CA GLY A 38 3.67 -11.53 11.46
C GLY A 38 4.84 -10.56 11.53
N HIS A 39 4.92 -9.78 12.61
CA HIS A 39 5.95 -8.72 12.78
C HIS A 39 7.41 -9.21 12.87
N LEU A 40 7.63 -10.51 13.16
CA LEU A 40 8.96 -11.15 13.15
C LEU A 40 9.08 -12.24 12.08
N ASP A 41 8.16 -12.27 11.12
CA ASP A 41 8.22 -13.25 10.04
C ASP A 41 9.46 -12.97 9.16
N PRO A 42 10.25 -14.00 8.77
CA PRO A 42 11.41 -13.83 7.91
C PRO A 42 11.09 -13.12 6.58
N TYR A 43 9.89 -13.33 6.03
CA TYR A 43 9.45 -12.63 4.82
C TYR A 43 9.26 -11.13 5.07
N PHE A 44 8.63 -10.76 6.19
CA PHE A 44 8.46 -9.35 6.55
C PHE A 44 9.81 -8.65 6.74
N LEU A 45 10.74 -9.29 7.45
CA LEU A 45 12.09 -8.74 7.66
C LEU A 45 12.83 -8.52 6.33
N LYS A 46 12.73 -9.47 5.39
CA LYS A 46 13.30 -9.31 4.05
C LYS A 46 12.73 -8.11 3.30
N VAL A 47 11.40 -7.96 3.29
CA VAL A 47 10.74 -6.82 2.62
C VAL A 47 11.13 -5.49 3.28
N MET A 48 11.29 -5.47 4.60
CA MET A 48 11.75 -4.30 5.35
C MET A 48 13.17 -3.89 4.95
N ASP A 49 14.09 -4.85 4.81
CA ASP A 49 15.48 -4.59 4.37
C ASP A 49 15.53 -4.07 2.93
N GLU A 50 14.75 -4.67 2.02
CA GLU A 50 14.62 -4.20 0.64
C GLU A 50 14.04 -2.78 0.59
N THR A 51 13.05 -2.47 1.43
CA THR A 51 12.45 -1.13 1.52
C THR A 51 13.45 -0.09 2.00
N GLN A 52 14.25 -0.40 3.01
CA GLN A 52 15.32 0.50 3.47
C GLN A 52 16.33 0.79 2.35
N SER A 53 16.74 -0.22 1.58
CA SER A 53 17.64 -0.06 0.42
C SER A 53 17.04 0.85 -0.67
N MET A 54 15.75 0.66 -0.99
CA MET A 54 15.05 1.54 -1.93
C MET A 54 14.96 2.98 -1.41
N LEU A 55 14.70 3.18 -0.13
CA LEU A 55 14.64 4.52 0.47
C LEU A 55 16.01 5.22 0.47
N ARG A 56 17.11 4.50 0.73
CA ARG A 56 18.46 5.05 0.57
C ARG A 56 18.72 5.57 -0.84
N THR A 57 18.22 4.84 -1.84
CA THR A 57 18.32 5.25 -3.25
C THR A 57 17.47 6.50 -3.52
N VAL A 58 16.23 6.55 -3.02
CA VAL A 58 15.34 7.72 -3.21
C VAL A 58 15.89 8.95 -2.52
N PHE A 59 16.38 8.82 -1.28
CA PHE A 59 16.91 9.91 -0.49
C PHE A 59 18.39 10.23 -0.77
N GLN A 60 19.07 9.45 -1.62
CA GLN A 60 20.48 9.65 -1.96
C GLN A 60 21.41 9.65 -0.73
N THR A 61 21.26 8.63 0.12
CA THR A 61 21.98 8.49 1.41
C THR A 61 22.55 7.09 1.60
N THR A 62 23.57 6.95 2.46
CA THR A 62 24.29 5.71 2.75
C THR A 62 24.16 5.24 4.21
N ASN A 63 23.24 5.82 5.00
CA ASN A 63 23.11 5.52 6.43
C ASN A 63 22.65 4.08 6.73
#